data_AF-A0A251UFQ7-F1
#
_entry.id   AF-A0A251UFQ7-F1
#
_cell.length_a   1.000
_cell.length_b   1.000
_cell.length_c   1.000
_cell.angle_alpha   90.00
_cell.angle_beta   90.00
_cell.angle_gamma   90.00
#
_symmetry.space_group_name_H-M   'P 1'
#
loop_
_entity.id
_entity.type
_entity.pdbx_description
1 polymer ?
#
loop_
_entity_poly.entity_id
_entity_poly.type
_entity_poly.pdbx_seq_one_letter_code
_entity_poly.pdbx_strand_id
1 'polypeptide(L)'
;MADVANDLTAGTIGGAAQLIVGHPFDTIKVKLQSQPVPPLGQLPRYSGAIDAVKQTIAAEGPRGLYKGMGAPLATVAALNAVLFTVRGQMEALLRSEPGAPLTVNQQVFAGAGAGVAVAILATPTELVKCRSVHFFQ
;
A
#
# COMPACT_ATOMS: atom_id res chain seq x y z
N MET A 1 27.69 8.74 -1.69
CA MET A 1 27.08 7.76 -0.75
C MET A 1 26.16 8.44 0.25
N ALA A 2 26.54 9.59 0.83
CA ALA A 2 25.68 10.34 1.75
C ALA A 2 24.34 10.79 1.14
N ASP A 3 24.32 11.21 -0.12
CA ASP A 3 23.08 11.68 -0.78
C ASP A 3 22.05 10.56 -0.95
N VAL A 4 22.49 9.37 -1.38
CA VAL A 4 21.63 8.18 -1.51
C VAL A 4 21.03 7.76 -0.17
N ALA A 5 21.81 7.86 0.92
CA ALA A 5 21.33 7.55 2.25
C ALA A 5 20.28 8.56 2.75
N ASN A 6 20.49 9.85 2.45
CA ASN A 6 19.51 10.90 2.76
C ASN A 6 18.22 10.72 1.95
N ASP A 7 18.33 10.44 0.65
CA ASP A 7 17.17 10.19 -0.23
C ASP A 7 16.37 8.95 0.22
N LEU A 8 17.05 7.87 0.60
CA LEU A 8 16.41 6.65 1.08
C LEU A 8 15.73 6.87 2.43
N THR A 9 16.34 7.63 3.32
CA THR A 9 15.76 7.97 4.63
C THR A 9 14.54 8.88 4.47
N ALA A 10 14.65 9.93 3.66
CA ALA A 10 13.55 10.83 3.35
C ALA A 10 12.39 10.09 2.66
N GLY A 11 12.69 9.20 1.70
CA GLY A 11 11.70 8.37 1.03
C GLY A 11 11.00 7.38 1.98
N THR A 12 11.74 6.80 2.93
CA THR A 12 11.16 5.88 3.93
C THR A 12 10.25 6.61 4.91
N ILE A 13 10.67 7.77 5.42
CA ILE A 13 9.86 8.60 6.33
C ILE A 13 8.61 9.12 5.60
N GLY A 14 8.78 9.60 4.36
CA GLY A 14 7.65 10.03 3.52
C GLY A 14 6.67 8.89 3.26
N GLY A 15 7.16 7.68 2.94
CA GLY A 15 6.33 6.49 2.76
C GLY A 15 5.58 6.07 4.04
N ALA A 16 6.25 6.12 5.19
CA ALA A 16 5.63 5.84 6.48
C ALA A 16 4.55 6.88 6.83
N ALA A 17 4.82 8.17 6.63
CA ALA A 17 3.84 9.24 6.86
C ALA A 17 2.61 9.09 5.95
N GLN A 18 2.83 8.79 4.66
CA GLN A 18 1.75 8.53 3.71
C GLN A 18 0.87 7.36 4.17
N LEU A 19 1.50 6.27 4.63
CA LEU A 19 0.77 5.12 5.16
C LEU A 19 0.00 5.48 6.44
N ILE A 20 0.60 6.22 7.37
CA ILE A 20 -0.06 6.61 8.62
C ILE A 20 -1.33 7.43 8.34
N VAL A 21 -1.25 8.39 7.42
CA VAL A 21 -2.39 9.24 7.03
C VAL A 21 -3.43 8.47 6.21
N GLY A 22 -3.00 7.57 5.32
CA GLY A 22 -3.88 6.83 4.40
C GLY A 22 -4.54 5.58 4.99
N HIS A 23 -3.92 4.94 5.98
CA HIS A 23 -4.36 3.64 6.49
C HIS A 23 -5.77 3.61 7.11
N PRO A 24 -6.29 4.70 7.75
CA PRO A 24 -7.69 4.74 8.15
C PRO A 24 -8.65 4.54 6.96
N PHE A 25 -8.34 5.12 5.80
CA PHE A 25 -9.15 4.93 4.59
C PHE A 25 -9.04 3.51 4.05
N ASP A 26 -7.85 2.93 4.06
CA ASP A 26 -7.64 1.53 3.64
C ASP A 26 -8.41 0.55 4.54
N THR A 27 -8.38 0.77 5.86
CA THR A 27 -9.08 -0.09 6.83
C THR A 27 -10.58 -0.07 6.59
N ILE A 28 -11.16 1.10 6.33
CA ILE A 28 -12.59 1.25 6.02
C ILE A 28 -12.93 0.62 4.66
N LYS A 29 -12.08 0.82 3.64
CA LYS A 29 -12.26 0.18 2.33
C LYS A 29 -12.27 -1.34 2.45
N VAL A 30 -11.31 -1.93 3.17
CA VAL A 30 -11.25 -3.38 3.39
C VAL A 30 -12.49 -3.85 4.14
N LYS A 31 -12.90 -3.20 5.24
CA LYS A 31 -14.12 -3.57 5.99
C LYS A 31 -15.40 -3.49 5.13
N LEU A 32 -15.49 -2.53 4.21
CA LEU A 32 -16.61 -2.42 3.27
C LEU A 32 -16.60 -3.50 2.19
N GLN A 33 -15.43 -3.85 1.66
CA GLN A 33 -15.26 -4.85 0.61
C GLN A 33 -15.32 -6.29 1.15
N SER A 34 -14.94 -6.49 2.42
CA SER A 34 -14.94 -7.80 3.09
C SER A 34 -16.22 -8.10 3.86
N GLN A 35 -17.17 -7.16 3.94
CA GLN A 35 -18.43 -7.45 4.63
C GLN A 35 -19.22 -8.51 3.86
N PRO A 36 -19.86 -9.45 4.56
CA PRO A 36 -20.67 -10.47 3.91
C PRO A 36 -21.84 -9.85 3.16
N VAL A 37 -22.23 -10.45 2.03
CA VAL A 37 -23.41 -10.06 1.27
C VAL A 37 -24.64 -10.24 2.18
N PRO A 38 -25.46 -9.19 2.39
CA PRO A 38 -26.61 -9.30 3.27
C PRO A 38 -27.62 -10.34 2.75
N PRO A 39 -28.18 -11.18 3.64
CA PRO A 39 -29.29 -12.06 3.30
C PRO A 39 -30.50 -11.28 2.75
N LEU A 40 -31.34 -11.93 1.95
CA LEU A 40 -32.57 -11.33 1.39
C LEU A 40 -33.41 -10.69 2.50
N GLY A 41 -33.62 -9.37 2.39
CA GLY A 41 -34.42 -8.58 3.33
C GLY A 41 -33.64 -7.98 4.52
N GLN A 42 -32.32 -8.19 4.64
CA GLN A 42 -31.49 -7.55 5.66
C GLN A 42 -30.63 -6.41 5.09
N LEU A 43 -30.34 -5.42 5.93
CA LEU A 43 -29.42 -4.34 5.60
C LEU A 43 -27.96 -4.81 5.70
N PRO A 44 -27.04 -4.31 4.85
CA PRO A 44 -25.62 -4.57 4.99
C PRO A 44 -25.11 -4.09 6.35
N ARG A 45 -24.09 -4.76 6.90
CA ARG A 45 -23.47 -4.39 8.18
C ARG A 45 -22.98 -2.93 8.17
N TYR A 46 -22.46 -2.48 7.03
CA TYR A 46 -22.07 -1.12 6.79
C TYR A 46 -22.84 -0.56 5.59
N SER A 47 -23.68 0.45 5.83
CA SER A 47 -24.44 1.16 4.79
C SER A 47 -23.55 2.05 3.90
N GLY A 48 -22.33 2.36 4.35
CA GLY A 48 -21.33 3.13 3.61
C GLY A 48 -20.09 3.44 4.44
N ALA A 49 -19.17 4.23 3.88
CA ALA A 49 -17.88 4.52 4.53
C ALA A 49 -18.03 5.29 5.85
N ILE A 50 -18.92 6.28 5.91
CA ILE A 50 -19.14 7.08 7.12
C ILE A 50 -19.73 6.22 8.25
N ASP A 51 -20.65 5.33 7.90
CA ASP A 51 -21.26 4.38 8.84
C ASP A 51 -20.21 3.37 9.36
N ALA A 52 -19.38 2.82 8.47
CA ALA A 52 -18.26 1.96 8.85
C ALA A 52 -17.27 2.66 9.80
N VAL A 53 -16.96 3.95 9.59
CA VAL A 53 -16.11 4.73 10.50
C VAL A 53 -16.76 4.87 11.88
N LYS A 54 -18.03 5.31 11.92
CA LYS A 54 -18.77 5.50 13.19
C LYS A 54 -18.85 4.21 13.99
N GLN A 55 -19.23 3.11 13.34
CA GLN A 55 -19.32 1.80 13.98
C GLN A 55 -17.95 1.30 14.46
N THR A 56 -16.89 1.50 13.66
CA THR A 56 -15.53 1.08 14.05
C THR A 56 -15.03 1.86 15.25
N ILE A 57 -15.24 3.18 15.30
CA ILE A 57 -14.86 4.01 16.45
C ILE A 57 -15.69 3.64 17.69
N ALA A 58 -16.99 3.38 17.53
CA ALA A 58 -17.85 2.99 18.64
C ALA A 58 -17.48 1.62 19.24
N ALA A 59 -17.08 0.65 18.40
CA ALA A 59 -16.77 -0.71 18.84
C ALA A 59 -15.30 -0.88 19.30
N GLU A 60 -14.35 -0.31 18.58
CA GLU A 60 -12.91 -0.56 18.77
C GLU A 60 -12.13 0.69 19.22
N GLY A 61 -12.81 1.84 19.31
CA GLY A 61 -12.17 3.13 19.52
C GLY A 61 -11.41 3.65 18.29
N PRO A 62 -10.79 4.84 18.38
CA PRO A 62 -10.04 5.44 17.27
C PRO A 62 -8.82 4.62 16.85
N ARG A 63 -8.27 3.77 17.74
CA ARG A 63 -7.17 2.86 17.41
C ARG A 63 -7.59 1.72 16.48
N GLY A 64 -8.88 1.38 16.41
CA GLY A 64 -9.42 0.39 15.48
C GLY A 64 -9.17 0.74 14.01
N LEU A 65 -9.05 2.03 13.69
CA LEU A 65 -8.73 2.51 12.32
C LEU A 65 -7.28 2.23 11.90
N TYR A 66 -6.39 1.93 12.86
CA TYR A 66 -4.96 1.68 12.64
C TYR A 66 -4.62 0.17 12.71
N LYS A 67 -5.64 -0.68 12.85
CA LYS A 67 -5.47 -2.13 12.96
C LYS A 67 -4.86 -2.70 11.68
N GLY A 68 -3.88 -3.58 11.82
CA GLY A 68 -3.17 -4.18 10.67
C GLY A 68 -2.13 -3.28 9.97
N MET A 69 -1.85 -2.07 10.49
CA MET A 69 -0.84 -1.16 9.93
C MET A 69 0.61 -1.67 10.06
N GLY A 70 0.87 -2.56 11.03
CA GLY A 70 2.22 -3.05 11.31
C GLY A 70 2.89 -3.76 10.13
N ALA A 71 2.15 -4.59 9.39
CA ALA A 71 2.71 -5.32 8.24
C ALA A 71 3.14 -4.38 7.10
N PRO A 72 2.30 -3.42 6.64
CA PRO A 72 2.72 -2.43 5.65
C PRO A 72 3.84 -1.50 6.12
N LEU A 73 3.86 -1.09 7.40
CA LEU A 73 4.93 -0.25 7.95
C LEU A 73 6.28 -0.98 7.95
N ALA A 74 6.30 -2.27 8.29
CA ALA A 74 7.52 -3.07 8.34
C ALA A 74 8.13 -3.30 6.95
N THR A 75 7.31 -3.31 5.89
CA THR A 75 7.76 -3.65 4.54
C THR A 75 7.96 -2.43 3.63
N VAL A 76 7.57 -1.22 4.04
CA VAL A 76 7.65 0.00 3.22
C VAL A 76 9.06 0.26 2.67
N ALA A 77 10.09 0.08 3.50
CA ALA A 77 11.48 0.25 3.08
C ALA A 77 11.91 -0.79 2.04
N ALA A 78 11.51 -2.06 2.24
CA ALA A 78 11.83 -3.15 1.32
C ALA A 78 11.12 -2.97 -0.04
N LEU A 79 9.84 -2.59 -0.02
CA LEU A 79 9.07 -2.33 -1.24
C LEU A 79 9.66 -1.17 -2.06
N ASN A 80 10.01 -0.06 -1.39
CA ASN A 80 10.66 1.07 -2.05
C ASN A 80 12.04 0.70 -2.60
N ALA A 81 12.85 -0.06 -1.84
CA ALA A 81 14.16 -0.51 -2.30
C ALA A 81 14.06 -1.38 -3.57
N VAL A 82 13.11 -2.33 -3.60
CA VAL A 82 12.88 -3.18 -4.77
C VAL A 82 12.36 -2.37 -5.95
N LEU A 83 11.41 -1.46 -5.71
CA LEU A 83 10.88 -0.56 -6.74
C LEU A 83 11.99 0.24 -7.42
N PHE A 84 12.84 0.92 -6.64
CA PHE A 84 13.93 1.73 -7.18
C PHE A 84 15.01 0.88 -7.86
N THR A 85 15.34 -0.28 -7.29
CA THR A 85 16.34 -1.19 -7.89
C THR A 85 15.87 -1.69 -9.24
N VAL A 86 14.66 -2.26 -9.32
CA VAL A 86 14.14 -2.85 -10.55
C VAL A 86 13.88 -1.78 -11.59
N ARG A 87 13.32 -0.63 -11.19
CA ARG A 87 13.14 0.50 -12.09
C ARG A 87 14.47 1.01 -12.64
N GLY A 88 15.50 1.17 -11.78
CA GLY A 88 16.83 1.60 -12.22
C GLY A 88 17.47 0.63 -13.22
N GLN A 89 17.33 -0.68 -13.00
CA GLN A 89 17.82 -1.70 -13.93
C GLN A 89 17.03 -1.68 -15.25
N MET A 90 15.70 -1.60 -15.21
CA MET A 90 14.85 -1.51 -16.39
C MET A 90 15.13 -0.26 -17.22
N GLU A 91 15.31 0.89 -16.56
CA GLU A 91 15.68 2.13 -17.24
C GLU A 91 17.08 2.04 -17.86
N ALA A 92 18.04 1.37 -17.21
CA ALA A 92 19.37 1.16 -17.76
C ALA A 92 19.36 0.27 -19.02
N LEU A 93 18.47 -0.74 -19.06
CA LEU A 93 18.29 -1.63 -20.20
C LEU A 93 17.55 -0.96 -21.37
N LEU A 94 16.60 -0.07 -21.09
CA LEU A 94 15.77 0.60 -22.10
C LEU A 94 16.39 1.88 -22.66
N ARG A 95 17.39 2.47 -21.97
CA ARG A 95 18.08 3.68 -22.44
C ARG A 95 19.02 3.34 -23.60
N SER A 96 18.89 4.08 -24.69
CA SER A 96 19.79 3.99 -25.85
C SER A 96 21.14 4.67 -25.62
N GLU A 97 21.17 5.76 -24.84
CA GLU A 97 22.39 6.50 -24.52
C GLU A 97 22.43 6.93 -23.03
N PRO A 98 23.62 7.00 -22.40
CA PRO A 98 23.77 7.45 -21.02
C PRO A 98 23.31 8.92 -20.88
N GLY A 99 22.19 9.14 -20.18
CA GLY A 99 21.68 10.48 -19.87
C GLY A 99 20.57 11.00 -20.79
N ALA A 100 20.17 10.25 -21.82
CA ALA A 100 19.02 10.62 -22.63
C ALA A 100 17.70 10.48 -21.82
N PRO A 101 16.77 11.45 -21.91
CA PRO A 101 15.47 11.34 -21.26
C PRO A 101 14.68 10.18 -21.87
N LEU A 102 14.15 9.28 -21.04
CA LEU A 102 13.34 8.16 -21.53
C LEU A 102 12.02 8.66 -22.11
N THR A 103 11.63 8.07 -23.25
CA THR A 103 10.29 8.24 -23.81
C THR A 103 9.24 7.72 -22.81
N VAL A 104 8.04 8.35 -22.79
CA VAL A 104 6.92 7.95 -21.92
C VAL A 104 6.65 6.44 -21.99
N ASN A 105 6.66 5.84 -23.18
CA ASN A 105 6.46 4.40 -23.36
C ASN A 105 7.51 3.55 -22.62
N GLN A 106 8.78 3.95 -22.66
CA GLN A 106 9.85 3.24 -21.97
C GLN A 106 9.72 3.38 -20.44
N GLN A 107 9.29 4.57 -19.96
CA GLN A 107 8.99 4.76 -18.54
C GLN A 107 7.82 3.89 -18.08
N VAL A 108 6.79 3.73 -18.92
CA VAL A 108 5.66 2.82 -18.64
C VAL A 108 6.14 1.37 -18.54
N PHE A 109 6.96 0.88 -19.48
CA PHE A 109 7.50 -0.48 -19.40
C PHE A 109 8.41 -0.67 -18.19
N ALA A 110 9.29 0.28 -17.88
CA ALA A 110 10.15 0.25 -16.71
C ALA A 110 9.32 0.22 -15.41
N GLY A 111 8.29 1.05 -15.33
CA GLY A 111 7.34 1.09 -14.21
C GLY A 111 6.54 -0.20 -14.08
N ALA A 112 6.07 -0.78 -15.19
CA ALA A 112 5.33 -2.03 -15.21
C ALA A 112 6.19 -3.20 -14.69
N GLY A 113 7.43 -3.34 -15.17
CA GLY A 113 8.33 -4.39 -14.68
C GLY A 113 8.70 -4.22 -13.21
N ALA A 114 8.93 -2.98 -12.76
CA ALA A 114 9.13 -2.70 -11.34
C ALA A 114 7.88 -3.03 -10.50
N GLY A 115 6.70 -2.71 -11.00
CA GLY A 115 5.42 -3.05 -10.36
C GLY A 115 5.22 -4.55 -10.19
N VAL A 116 5.54 -5.35 -11.22
CA VAL A 116 5.47 -6.82 -11.15
C VAL A 116 6.43 -7.37 -10.09
N ALA A 117 7.66 -6.85 -10.03
CA ALA A 117 8.63 -7.29 -9.03
C ALA A 117 8.21 -6.91 -7.60
N VAL A 118 7.67 -5.71 -7.42
CA VAL A 118 7.12 -5.25 -6.13
C VAL A 118 5.93 -6.10 -5.72
N ALA A 119 5.06 -6.51 -6.66
CA ALA A 119 3.88 -7.32 -6.36
C ALA A 119 4.22 -8.63 -5.63
N ILE A 120 5.32 -9.29 -5.99
CA ILE A 120 5.76 -10.55 -5.34
C ILE A 120 5.96 -10.38 -3.83
N LEU A 121 6.42 -9.20 -3.38
CA LEU A 121 6.61 -8.89 -1.96
C LEU A 121 5.39 -8.18 -1.34
N ALA A 122 4.68 -7.38 -2.13
CA ALA A 122 3.51 -6.65 -1.66
C ALA A 122 2.34 -7.59 -1.36
N THR A 123 2.06 -8.56 -2.23
CA THR A 123 0.91 -9.48 -2.09
C THR A 123 0.89 -10.24 -0.75
N PRO A 124 1.97 -10.89 -0.28
CA PRO A 124 1.94 -11.55 1.04
C PRO A 124 1.77 -10.54 2.18
N THR A 125 2.34 -9.35 2.06
CA THR A 125 2.20 -8.27 3.06
C THR A 125 0.74 -7.80 3.14
N GLU A 126 0.10 -7.56 2.00
CA GLU A 126 -1.30 -7.17 1.92
C GLU A 126 -2.22 -8.26 2.45
N LEU A 127 -1.91 -9.53 2.19
CA LEU A 127 -2.66 -10.66 2.76
C LEU A 127 -2.58 -10.67 4.29
N VAL A 128 -1.41 -10.39 4.88
CA VAL A 128 -1.24 -10.27 6.34
C VAL A 128 -2.01 -9.07 6.89
N LYS A 129 -2.00 -7.91 6.21
CA LYS A 129 -2.81 -6.73 6.56
C LYS A 129 -4.29 -7.09 6.58
N CYS A 130 -4.81 -7.66 5.48
CA CYS A 130 -6.21 -8.05 5.34
C CYS A 130 -6.63 -9.09 6.40
N ARG A 131 -5.80 -10.11 6.66
CA ARG A 131 -6.08 -11.06 7.74
C ARG A 131 -6.08 -10.41 9.11
N SER A 132 -5.15 -9.50 9.39
CA SER A 132 -5.10 -8.81 10.69
C SER A 132 -6.33 -7.92 10.93
N VAL A 133 -6.91 -7.37 9.86
CA VAL A 133 -8.15 -6.59 9.88
C VAL A 133 -9.38 -7.52 10.00
N HIS A 134 -9.39 -8.64 9.29
CA HIS A 134 -10.52 -9.59 9.27
C HIS A 134 -10.61 -10.47 10.52
N PHE A 135 -9.49 -10.95 11.06
CA PHE A 135 -9.44 -11.84 12.24
C PHE A 135 -9.96 -11.18 13.52
N PHE A 136 -10.25 -9.88 13.45
CA PHE A 136 -10.64 -9.04 14.56
C PHE A 136 -12.03 -8.41 14.38
N GLN A 137 -12.79 -8.89 13.38
CA GLN A 137 -14.19 -8.52 13.11
C GLN A 137 -15.14 -9.57 13.72
#